data_AF-A0A6A4GBF2-F1
#
_entry.id   AF-A0A6A4GBF2-F1
#
_cell.length_a   1.000
_cell.length_b   1.000
_cell.length_c   1.000
_cell.angle_alpha   90.00
_cell.angle_beta   90.00
_cell.angle_gamma   90.00
#
_symmetry.space_group_name_H-M   'P 1'
#
loop_
_entity.id
_entity.type
_entity.pdbx_description
1 polymer ?
#
loop_
_entity_poly.entity_id
_entity_poly.type
_entity_poly.pdbx_seq_one_letter_code
_entity_poly.pdbx_strand_id
1 'polypeptide(L)'
;MTAFYCSQQCQKLDWKRHRPFCQKVAQENAGDYSRQAEHRDTSLLTWIITSELWNICEDNRMMQSEYWQLHPNTLSTTKLVNVVDLTRTEMDLSRVLTLNEASQSTGIAKDNWLLLAAEISNLEIEGKEVSPLVAVRIPGPEGGMVFGMFMQNSDEALAASSRQRKGIHLRNLTLTFR
;
A
#
# COMPACT_ATOMS: atom_id res chain seq x y z
N MET A 1 -0.41 -18.17 3.23
CA MET A 1 -0.41 -17.46 4.53
C MET A 1 1.00 -17.56 5.10
N THR A 2 1.67 -16.42 5.27
CA THR A 2 3.05 -16.36 5.78
C THR A 2 3.01 -16.01 7.26
N ALA A 3 3.72 -16.73 8.12
CA ALA A 3 3.80 -16.42 9.54
C ALA A 3 5.10 -15.69 9.86
N PHE A 4 5.01 -14.59 10.61
CA PHE A 4 6.16 -13.82 11.10
C PHE A 4 6.26 -14.01 12.61
N TYR A 5 7.49 -14.19 13.08
CA TYR A 5 7.78 -14.41 14.50
C TYR A 5 8.85 -13.42 14.95
N CYS A 6 8.67 -12.82 16.12
CA CYS A 6 9.68 -11.92 16.70
C CYS A 6 10.93 -12.65 17.20
N SER A 7 10.85 -13.97 17.38
CA SER A 7 11.98 -14.80 17.81
C SER A 7 11.82 -16.26 17.36
N GLN A 8 12.94 -16.99 17.34
CA GLN A 8 12.92 -18.43 17.11
C GLN A 8 12.12 -19.19 18.19
N GLN A 9 12.07 -18.66 19.42
CA GLN A 9 11.29 -19.24 20.50
C GLN A 9 9.79 -19.18 20.20
N CYS A 10 9.28 -18.02 19.74
CA CYS A 10 7.89 -17.86 19.33
C CYS A 10 7.52 -18.78 18.16
N GLN A 11 8.43 -18.96 17.20
CA GLN A 11 8.25 -19.91 16.10
C GLN A 11 8.13 -21.36 16.59
N LYS A 12 9.05 -21.79 17.48
CA LYS A 12 9.04 -23.15 18.04
C LYS A 12 7.77 -23.43 18.84
N LEU A 13 7.30 -22.44 19.60
CA LEU A 13 6.05 -22.51 20.37
C LEU A 13 4.82 -22.67 19.46
N ASP A 14 4.74 -21.92 18.36
CA ASP A 14 3.61 -22.01 17.41
C ASP A 14 3.70 -23.20 16.46
N TRP A 15 4.87 -23.84 16.32
CA TRP A 15 5.13 -24.85 15.29
C TRP A 15 4.12 -26.00 15.27
N LYS A 16 3.68 -26.50 16.43
CA LYS A 16 2.68 -27.58 16.51
C LYS A 16 1.36 -27.19 15.83
N ARG A 17 0.95 -25.94 15.97
CA ARG A 17 -0.28 -25.38 15.36
C ARG A 17 -0.04 -24.99 13.90
N HIS A 18 1.11 -24.41 13.59
CA HIS A 18 1.43 -23.90 12.26
C HIS A 18 1.76 -25.00 11.24
N ARG A 19 2.36 -26.11 11.67
CA ARG A 19 2.90 -27.17 10.78
C ARG A 19 1.90 -27.68 9.72
N PRO A 20 0.63 -28.02 10.04
CA PRO A 20 -0.31 -28.49 9.03
C PRO A 20 -0.56 -27.47 7.92
N PHE A 21 -0.64 -26.17 8.29
CA PHE A 21 -0.81 -25.08 7.35
C PHE A 21 0.44 -24.89 6.48
N CYS A 22 1.62 -24.94 7.10
CA CYS A 22 2.90 -24.85 6.39
C CYS A 22 3.01 -25.95 5.32
N GLN A 23 2.64 -27.18 5.66
CA GLN A 23 2.66 -28.31 4.73
C GLN A 23 1.66 -28.15 3.59
N LYS A 24 0.42 -27.73 3.88
CA LYS A 24 -0.58 -27.45 2.84
C LYS A 24 -0.11 -26.39 1.86
N VAL A 25 0.43 -25.28 2.37
CA VAL A 25 1.00 -24.22 1.53
C VAL A 25 2.17 -24.76 0.71
N ALA A 26 3.07 -25.56 1.31
CA ALA A 26 4.18 -26.16 0.59
C ALA A 26 3.71 -27.08 -0.56
N GLN A 27 2.63 -27.84 -0.36
CA GLN A 27 2.02 -28.69 -1.40
C GLN A 27 1.37 -27.87 -2.51
N GLU A 28 0.63 -26.81 -2.16
CA GLU A 28 0.01 -25.90 -3.14
C GLU A 28 1.05 -25.17 -4.00
N ASN A 29 2.24 -24.92 -3.46
CA ASN A 29 3.34 -24.27 -4.18
C ASN A 29 4.39 -25.27 -4.74
N ALA A 30 4.09 -26.57 -4.78
CA ALA A 30 5.06 -27.60 -5.14
C ALA A 30 5.58 -27.52 -6.59
N GLY A 31 4.92 -26.76 -7.47
CA GLY A 31 5.34 -26.54 -8.86
C GLY A 31 6.37 -25.43 -9.07
N ASP A 32 6.58 -24.54 -8.10
CA ASP A 32 7.53 -23.43 -8.21
C ASP A 32 7.90 -22.95 -6.80
N TYR A 33 8.85 -23.65 -6.17
CA TYR A 33 9.31 -23.34 -4.82
C TYR A 33 10.08 -22.02 -4.73
N SER A 34 10.39 -21.39 -5.86
CA SER A 34 10.88 -20.04 -5.85
C SER A 34 9.68 -19.09 -5.89
N ARG A 35 9.01 -18.93 -4.74
CA ARG A 35 8.49 -17.59 -4.48
C ARG A 35 9.72 -16.71 -4.50
N GLN A 36 9.92 -16.02 -5.62
CA GLN A 36 10.88 -14.95 -5.78
C GLN A 36 10.87 -14.16 -4.47
N ALA A 37 12.03 -14.10 -3.79
CA ALA A 37 12.18 -13.45 -2.48
C ALA A 37 11.48 -12.08 -2.47
N GLU A 38 11.55 -11.42 -3.63
CA GLU A 38 10.83 -10.24 -4.04
C GLU A 38 9.35 -10.23 -3.61
N HIS A 39 8.57 -11.30 -3.88
CA HIS A 39 7.13 -11.31 -3.59
C HIS A 39 6.81 -11.43 -2.10
N ARG A 40 7.64 -12.16 -1.33
CA ARG A 40 7.50 -12.22 0.13
C ARG A 40 7.78 -10.84 0.74
N ASP A 41 8.80 -10.19 0.22
CA ASP A 41 9.23 -8.88 0.70
C ASP A 41 8.18 -7.83 0.33
N THR A 42 7.59 -7.85 -0.87
CA THR A 42 6.49 -6.95 -1.25
C THR A 42 5.31 -7.03 -0.29
N SER A 43 4.88 -8.23 0.11
CA SER A 43 3.74 -8.40 1.03
C SER A 43 4.04 -7.83 2.42
N LEU A 44 5.23 -8.09 2.93
CA LEU A 44 5.68 -7.56 4.23
C LEU A 44 5.82 -6.04 4.16
N LEU A 45 6.46 -5.52 3.13
CA LEU A 45 6.64 -4.09 2.90
C LEU A 45 5.30 -3.39 2.78
N THR A 46 4.36 -3.96 2.02
CA THR A 46 2.99 -3.43 1.92
C THR A 46 2.35 -3.33 3.30
N TRP A 47 2.46 -4.38 4.12
CA TRP A 47 1.90 -4.37 5.47
C TRP A 47 2.54 -3.31 6.36
N ILE A 48 3.87 -3.24 6.38
CA ILE A 48 4.63 -2.22 7.12
C ILE A 48 4.18 -0.83 6.67
N ILE A 49 4.22 -0.55 5.37
CA ILE A 49 3.83 0.74 4.80
C ILE A 49 2.40 1.08 5.21
N THR A 50 1.44 0.16 5.04
CA THR A 50 0.04 0.44 5.41
C THR A 50 -0.14 0.72 6.91
N SER A 51 0.62 0.03 7.76
CA SER A 51 0.57 0.21 9.22
C SER A 51 1.17 1.55 9.65
N GLU A 52 2.31 1.92 9.06
CA GLU A 52 3.03 3.15 9.41
C GLU A 52 2.39 4.40 8.81
N LEU A 53 1.91 4.32 7.55
CA LEU A 53 1.24 5.44 6.90
C LEU A 53 -0.05 5.85 7.60
N TRP A 54 -0.72 4.89 8.27
CA TRP A 54 -1.94 5.19 9.01
C TRP A 54 -1.72 6.29 10.05
N ASN A 55 -0.55 6.30 10.69
CA ASN A 55 -0.20 7.29 11.71
C ASN A 55 -0.08 8.72 11.15
N ILE A 56 0.15 8.87 9.83
CA ILE A 56 0.31 10.17 9.15
C ILE A 56 -0.87 10.47 8.21
N CYS A 57 -1.99 9.76 8.36
CA CYS A 57 -3.15 9.92 7.47
C CYS A 57 -3.75 11.32 7.53
N GLU A 58 -3.95 11.85 8.74
CA GLU A 58 -4.53 13.18 8.93
C GLU A 58 -3.58 14.29 8.45
N ASP A 59 -2.26 14.13 8.67
CA ASP A 59 -1.26 15.07 8.14
C ASP A 59 -1.32 15.10 6.61
N ASN A 60 -1.39 13.95 5.96
CA ASN A 60 -1.51 13.87 4.51
C ASN A 60 -2.79 14.54 3.99
N ARG A 61 -3.92 14.37 4.71
CA ARG A 61 -5.19 15.03 4.39
C ARG A 61 -5.09 16.55 4.55
N MET A 62 -4.45 17.02 5.61
CA MET A 62 -4.20 18.44 5.84
C MET A 62 -3.34 19.04 4.71
N MET A 63 -2.25 18.37 4.32
CA MET A 63 -1.41 18.81 3.21
C MET A 63 -2.19 18.90 1.89
N GLN A 64 -3.11 17.97 1.60
CA GLN A 64 -3.96 18.07 0.41
C GLN A 64 -4.89 19.27 0.49
N SER A 65 -5.48 19.54 1.67
CA SER A 65 -6.32 20.71 1.88
C SER A 65 -5.53 22.02 1.66
N GLU A 66 -4.32 22.11 2.20
CA GLU A 66 -3.42 23.25 2.01
C GLU A 66 -3.05 23.43 0.53
N TYR A 67 -2.77 22.32 -0.17
CA TYR A 67 -2.48 22.36 -1.60
C TYR A 67 -3.64 23.00 -2.38
N TRP A 68 -4.89 22.62 -2.09
CA TRP A 68 -6.08 23.21 -2.72
C TRP A 68 -6.22 24.70 -2.45
N GLN A 69 -5.90 25.14 -1.23
CA GLN A 69 -5.95 26.57 -0.86
C GLN A 69 -4.90 27.38 -1.62
N LEU A 70 -3.71 26.81 -1.81
CA LEU A 70 -2.60 27.46 -2.53
C LEU A 70 -2.78 27.44 -4.06
N HIS A 71 -3.57 26.50 -4.59
CA HIS A 71 -3.78 26.33 -6.03
C HIS A 71 -5.27 26.42 -6.40
N PRO A 72 -5.90 27.61 -6.26
CA PRO A 72 -7.34 27.78 -6.50
C PRO A 72 -7.77 27.53 -7.96
N ASN A 73 -6.82 27.56 -8.90
CA ASN A 73 -7.07 27.28 -10.32
C ASN A 73 -7.05 25.79 -10.67
N THR A 74 -6.65 24.93 -9.73
CA THR A 74 -6.68 23.48 -9.95
C THR A 74 -8.14 23.02 -10.00
N LEU A 75 -8.48 22.26 -11.04
CA LEU A 75 -9.84 21.74 -11.21
C LEU A 75 -10.19 20.83 -10.03
N SER A 76 -11.40 20.94 -9.50
CA SER A 76 -11.91 20.09 -8.41
C SER A 76 -11.93 18.59 -8.76
N THR A 77 -11.89 18.27 -10.05
CA THR A 77 -11.78 16.90 -10.56
C THR A 77 -10.36 16.34 -10.53
N THR A 78 -9.36 17.18 -10.28
CA THR A 78 -7.96 16.75 -10.23
C THR A 78 -7.73 15.94 -8.96
N LYS A 79 -7.27 14.70 -9.10
CA LYS A 79 -6.88 13.89 -7.94
C LYS A 79 -5.47 14.25 -7.51
N LEU A 80 -5.30 14.43 -6.20
CA LEU A 80 -4.02 14.68 -5.56
C LEU A 80 -3.46 13.40 -4.96
N VAL A 81 -2.13 13.31 -4.92
CA VAL A 81 -1.37 12.20 -4.38
C VAL A 81 -0.34 12.73 -3.39
N ASN A 82 -0.33 12.20 -2.18
CA ASN A 82 0.79 12.39 -1.26
C ASN A 82 1.90 11.42 -1.66
N VAL A 83 3.05 11.93 -2.07
CA VAL A 83 4.23 11.11 -2.37
C VAL A 83 5.15 11.11 -1.16
N VAL A 84 5.27 9.94 -0.52
CA VAL A 84 6.18 9.66 0.59
C VAL A 84 7.43 8.98 0.04
N ASP A 85 8.58 9.64 0.11
CA ASP A 85 9.85 9.13 -0.41
C ASP A 85 10.78 8.65 0.70
N LEU A 86 10.70 7.37 1.02
CA LEU A 86 11.54 6.71 2.02
C LEU A 86 12.95 6.39 1.51
N THR A 87 13.31 6.79 0.28
CA THR A 87 14.68 6.67 -0.23
C THR A 87 15.56 7.83 0.21
N ARG A 88 14.96 8.94 0.65
CA ARG A 88 15.67 10.15 1.08
C ARG A 88 15.85 10.13 2.60
N THR A 89 16.98 10.64 3.07
CA THR A 89 17.28 10.80 4.51
C THR A 89 16.87 12.17 5.05
N GLU A 90 16.27 13.02 4.22
CA GLU A 90 15.94 14.41 4.54
C GLU A 90 14.56 14.53 5.20
N MET A 91 14.32 15.64 5.89
CA MET A 91 13.09 15.90 6.65
C MET A 91 11.82 15.99 5.79
N ASP A 92 11.94 16.29 4.50
CA ASP A 92 10.80 16.44 3.58
C ASP A 92 10.48 15.11 2.89
N LEU A 93 10.01 14.14 3.69
CA LEU A 93 9.63 12.82 3.20
C LEU A 93 8.32 12.84 2.42
N SER A 94 7.41 13.79 2.70
CA SER A 94 6.09 13.86 2.07
C SER A 94 5.89 15.13 1.26
N ARG A 95 5.22 15.01 0.11
CA ARG A 95 4.77 16.14 -0.71
C ARG A 95 3.46 15.82 -1.42
N VAL A 96 2.65 16.84 -1.70
CA VAL A 96 1.41 16.68 -2.47
C VAL A 96 1.64 17.04 -3.92
N LEU A 97 1.22 16.16 -4.82
CA LEU A 97 1.34 16.32 -6.27
C LEU A 97 0.01 15.98 -6.96
N THR A 98 -0.23 16.54 -8.14
CA THR A 98 -1.25 16.04 -9.07
C THR A 98 -0.83 14.69 -9.66
N LEU A 99 -1.77 13.91 -10.20
CA LEU A 99 -1.45 12.63 -10.86
C LEU A 99 -0.40 12.76 -11.98
N ASN A 100 -0.43 13.86 -12.74
CA ASN A 100 0.54 14.10 -13.82
C ASN A 100 1.95 14.34 -13.25
N GLU A 101 2.07 15.17 -12.22
CA GLU A 101 3.34 15.45 -11.54
C GLU A 101 3.87 14.21 -10.81
N ALA A 102 2.98 13.42 -10.20
CA ALA A 102 3.32 12.15 -9.56
C ALA A 102 3.87 11.16 -10.59
N SER A 103 3.25 11.00 -11.75
CA SER A 103 3.75 10.13 -12.83
C SER A 103 5.14 10.55 -13.31
N GLN A 104 5.37 11.85 -13.49
CA GLN A 104 6.68 12.37 -13.92
C GLN A 104 7.77 12.19 -12.85
N SER A 105 7.43 12.37 -11.57
CA SER A 105 8.40 12.36 -10.47
C SER A 105 8.73 10.97 -9.92
N THR A 106 7.79 10.03 -10.00
CA THR A 106 7.95 8.67 -9.45
C THR A 106 8.47 7.67 -10.48
N GLY A 107 8.44 8.00 -11.77
CA GLY A 107 8.75 7.06 -12.85
C GLY A 107 7.64 6.04 -13.11
N ILE A 108 6.53 6.09 -12.37
CA ILE A 108 5.39 5.21 -12.58
C ILE A 108 4.64 5.62 -13.85
N ALA A 109 4.38 4.63 -14.71
CA ALA A 109 3.55 4.80 -15.90
C ALA A 109 2.19 5.41 -15.55
N LYS A 110 1.80 6.44 -16.30
CA LYS A 110 0.57 7.20 -16.10
C LYS A 110 -0.69 6.32 -16.01
N ASP A 111 -0.75 5.24 -16.77
CA ASP A 111 -1.90 4.33 -16.80
C ASP A 111 -2.18 3.69 -15.44
N ASN A 112 -1.14 3.41 -14.66
CA ASN A 112 -1.29 2.83 -13.34
C ASN A 112 -1.88 3.82 -12.34
N TRP A 113 -1.50 5.09 -12.43
CA TRP A 113 -2.12 6.17 -11.66
C TRP A 113 -3.59 6.34 -12.01
N LEU A 114 -3.93 6.22 -13.29
CA LEU A 114 -5.31 6.30 -13.76
C LEU A 114 -6.17 5.15 -13.23
N LEU A 115 -5.62 3.93 -13.16
CA LEU A 115 -6.33 2.79 -12.55
C LEU A 115 -6.64 3.03 -11.07
N LEU A 116 -5.67 3.53 -10.30
CA LEU A 116 -5.88 3.87 -8.88
C LEU A 116 -6.89 5.00 -8.71
N ALA A 117 -6.80 6.05 -9.53
CA ALA A 117 -7.73 7.17 -9.49
C ALA A 117 -9.16 6.76 -9.88
N ALA A 118 -9.31 5.83 -10.83
CA ALA A 118 -10.60 5.27 -11.20
C ALA A 118 -11.22 4.46 -10.05
N GLU A 119 -10.43 3.65 -9.35
CA GLU A 119 -10.92 2.88 -8.19
C GLU A 119 -11.37 3.80 -7.06
N ILE A 120 -10.62 4.87 -6.78
CA ILE A 120 -11.03 5.91 -5.81
C ILE A 120 -12.35 6.54 -6.22
N SER A 121 -12.49 6.89 -7.50
CA SER A 121 -13.72 7.50 -8.00
C SER A 121 -14.91 6.54 -7.86
N ASN A 122 -14.70 5.23 -8.08
CA ASN A 122 -15.73 4.22 -7.86
C ASN A 122 -16.15 4.15 -6.38
N LEU A 123 -15.20 4.19 -5.46
CA LEU A 123 -15.49 4.19 -4.01
C LEU A 123 -16.24 5.44 -3.57
N GLU A 124 -15.90 6.61 -4.13
CA GLU A 124 -16.63 7.87 -3.90
C GLU A 124 -18.07 7.77 -4.41
N ILE A 125 -18.29 7.19 -5.59
CA ILE A 125 -19.63 6.95 -6.16
C ILE A 125 -20.45 6.01 -5.26
N GLU A 126 -19.80 5.02 -4.64
CA GLU A 126 -20.43 4.12 -3.65
C GLU A 126 -20.72 4.81 -2.31
N GLY A 127 -20.38 6.10 -2.14
CA GLY A 127 -20.57 6.86 -0.91
C GLY A 127 -19.62 6.45 0.22
N LYS A 128 -18.53 5.77 -0.10
CA LYS A 128 -17.51 5.38 0.87
C LYS A 128 -16.56 6.55 1.12
N GLU A 129 -16.16 6.73 2.37
CA GLU A 129 -15.11 7.67 2.70
C GLU A 129 -13.78 7.16 2.13
N VAL A 130 -13.23 7.89 1.17
CA VAL A 130 -11.92 7.57 0.60
C VAL A 130 -10.89 8.49 1.22
N SER A 131 -9.85 7.90 1.81
CA SER A 131 -8.74 8.67 2.35
C SER A 131 -7.83 9.22 1.23
N PRO A 132 -6.82 10.06 1.57
CA PRO A 132 -5.83 10.51 0.62
C PRO A 132 -5.19 9.37 -0.18
N LEU A 133 -5.03 9.56 -1.48
CA LEU A 133 -4.18 8.71 -2.32
C LEU A 133 -2.72 8.95 -1.93
N VAL A 134 -2.01 7.88 -1.60
CA VAL A 134 -0.60 7.93 -1.18
C VAL A 134 0.25 7.07 -2.12
N ALA A 135 1.37 7.63 -2.57
CA ALA A 135 2.45 6.93 -3.22
C ALA A 135 3.60 6.77 -2.22
N VAL A 136 4.12 5.56 -2.02
CA VAL A 136 5.32 5.37 -1.21
C VAL A 136 6.44 4.84 -2.07
N ARG A 137 7.52 5.61 -2.16
CA ARG A 137 8.77 5.14 -2.76
C ARG A 137 9.65 4.58 -1.66
N ILE A 138 10.14 3.36 -1.86
CA ILE A 138 11.06 2.69 -0.94
C ILE A 138 12.37 2.33 -1.66
N PRO A 139 13.48 2.20 -0.93
CA PRO A 139 14.72 1.69 -1.49
C PRO A 139 14.53 0.31 -2.11
N GLY A 140 15.15 0.08 -3.27
CA GLY A 140 15.01 -1.16 -4.03
C GLY A 140 16.03 -1.21 -5.18
N PRO A 141 16.16 -2.37 -5.85
CA PRO A 141 16.99 -2.47 -7.05
C PRO A 141 16.52 -1.48 -8.12
N GLU A 142 17.45 -1.00 -8.95
CA GLU A 142 17.18 -0.12 -10.11
C GLU A 142 16.56 1.26 -9.79
N GLY A 143 16.66 1.74 -8.55
CA GLY A 143 16.24 3.11 -8.19
C GLY A 143 14.98 3.20 -7.31
N GLY A 144 14.54 2.07 -6.75
CA GLY A 144 13.49 2.02 -5.75
C GLY A 144 12.19 1.42 -6.27
N MET A 145 11.39 0.90 -5.34
CA MET A 145 10.04 0.41 -5.66
C MET A 145 9.03 1.48 -5.25
N VAL A 146 7.94 1.61 -6.00
CA VAL A 146 6.85 2.51 -5.63
C VAL A 146 5.57 1.72 -5.40
N PHE A 147 4.85 2.09 -4.35
CA PHE A 147 3.59 1.50 -3.90
C PHE A 147 2.51 2.57 -3.97
N GLY A 148 1.54 2.42 -4.85
CA GLY A 148 0.33 3.24 -4.82
C GLY A 148 -0.73 2.60 -3.91
N MET A 149 -1.32 3.37 -3.01
CA MET A 149 -2.43 2.91 -2.17
C MET A 149 -3.31 4.08 -1.71
N PHE A 150 -4.58 3.80 -1.46
CA PHE A 150 -5.44 4.67 -0.66
C PHE A 150 -5.64 3.98 0.70
N MET A 151 -5.68 4.75 1.77
CA MET A 151 -6.00 4.21 3.08
C MET A 151 -7.53 4.05 3.20
N GLN A 152 -8.00 3.00 3.86
CA GLN A 152 -9.40 2.90 4.27
C GLN A 152 -9.45 2.92 5.79
N ASN A 153 -10.57 3.35 6.36
CA ASN A 153 -10.75 3.32 7.80
C ASN A 153 -10.36 1.94 8.34
N SER A 154 -9.37 1.91 9.24
CA SER A 154 -8.79 0.66 9.75
C SER A 154 -9.84 -0.26 10.36
N ASP A 155 -10.91 0.28 10.97
CA ASP A 155 -12.01 -0.51 11.53
C ASP A 155 -12.85 -1.18 10.44
N GLU A 156 -13.10 -0.49 9.32
CA GLU A 156 -13.78 -1.08 8.16
C GLU A 156 -12.91 -2.11 7.45
N ALA A 157 -11.61 -1.83 7.32
CA ALA A 157 -10.65 -2.75 6.73
C ALA A 157 -10.49 -4.03 7.58
N LEU A 158 -10.45 -3.90 8.91
CA LEU A 158 -10.43 -5.02 9.85
C LEU A 158 -11.76 -5.77 9.88
N ALA A 159 -12.90 -5.08 9.81
CA ALA A 159 -14.22 -5.70 9.71
C ALA A 159 -14.39 -6.46 8.38
N ALA A 160 -13.90 -5.93 7.26
CA ALA A 160 -13.89 -6.61 5.97
C ALA A 160 -12.98 -7.85 6.00
N SER A 161 -11.76 -7.70 6.53
CA SER A 161 -10.77 -8.77 6.63
C SER A 161 -11.21 -9.91 7.55
N SER A 162 -11.89 -9.59 8.66
CA SER A 162 -12.43 -10.59 9.60
C SER A 162 -13.62 -11.38 9.02
N ARG A 163 -14.46 -10.73 8.20
CA ARG A 163 -15.56 -11.39 7.46
C ARG A 163 -15.04 -12.29 6.32
N GLN A 164 -13.84 -12.01 5.79
CA GLN A 164 -13.21 -12.75 4.68
C GLN A 164 -12.25 -13.89 5.09
N ARG A 165 -12.41 -14.51 6.27
CA ARG A 165 -11.62 -15.69 6.70
C ARG A 165 -11.73 -16.96 5.82
N LYS A 166 -12.39 -16.91 4.65
CA LYS A 166 -12.33 -17.96 3.61
C LYS A 166 -11.48 -17.61 2.37
N GLY A 167 -10.84 -16.45 2.33
CA GLY A 167 -9.92 -16.07 1.25
C GLY A 167 -9.57 -14.59 1.39
N ILE A 168 -8.35 -14.30 1.85
CA ILE A 168 -7.89 -12.93 2.07
C ILE A 168 -7.56 -12.31 0.72
N HIS A 169 -8.46 -11.45 0.22
CA HIS A 169 -8.12 -10.37 -0.70
C HIS A 169 -8.30 -9.07 0.08
N LEU A 170 -7.21 -8.53 0.62
CA LEU A 170 -7.16 -7.10 0.89
C LEU A 170 -7.41 -6.42 -0.46
N ARG A 171 -8.42 -5.54 -0.57
CA ARG A 171 -8.51 -4.61 -1.72
C ARG A 171 -7.50 -3.47 -1.54
N ASN A 172 -6.25 -3.83 -1.23
CA ASN A 172 -5.14 -2.94 -1.45
C ASN A 172 -4.73 -3.22 -2.88
N LEU A 173 -5.05 -2.29 -3.79
CA LEU A 173 -4.51 -2.36 -5.14
C LEU A 173 -3.03 -1.96 -5.05
N THR A 174 -2.21 -2.85 -4.50
CA THR A 174 -0.78 -2.66 -4.45
C THR A 174 -0.23 -2.90 -5.85
N LEU A 175 -0.20 -1.83 -6.62
CA LEU A 175 0.54 -1.83 -7.85
C LEU A 175 2.02 -1.68 -7.48
N THR A 176 2.76 -2.77 -7.66
CA THR A 176 4.22 -2.74 -7.57
C THR A 176 4.73 -2.29 -8.92
N PHE A 177 5.39 -1.15 -8.95
CA PHE A 177 6.03 -0.63 -10.16
C PHE A 177 7.50 -1.03 -10.13
N ARG A 178 7.95 -1.71 -11.19
CA ARG A 178 9.37 -1.92 -11.49
C ARG A 178 9.81 -0.81 -12.43
#